data_AF-A0A7R9N5D4-F1
#
_entry.id   AF-A0A7R9N5D4-F1
#
_cell.length_a   1.000
_cell.length_b   1.000
_cell.length_c   1.000
_cell.angle_alpha   90.00
_cell.angle_beta   90.00
_cell.angle_gamma   90.00
#
_symmetry.space_group_name_H-M   'P 1'
#
loop_
_entity.id
_entity.type
_entity.pdbx_description
1 polymer ?
#
loop_
_entity_poly.entity_id
_entity_poly.type
_entity_poly.pdbx_seq_one_letter_code
_entity_poly.pdbx_strand_id
1 'polypeptide(L)'
;MEKRAEVVIHGRVQKAGFRDLIDEAAFNLNLNGYVKNDRDGTVRVTCEGRDESIREFLEEINIQQYPIRVEKIDVEYLEPTHEFKTFEIIREEDMTAATFERMDMAARYMREMNTNLSQKIDGLGERLENKMDENTVKITGEIHALRDDFRSLFDQRLSRVENDLAEIKAKIAALN
;
A
#
# COMPACT_ATOMS: atom_id res chain seq x y z
N MET A 1 -35.60 1.50 -17.84
CA MET A 1 -36.85 1.13 -17.13
C MET A 1 -36.48 0.87 -15.68
N GLU A 2 -37.40 1.07 -14.74
CA GLU A 2 -37.15 0.67 -13.35
C GLU A 2 -37.27 -0.83 -13.18
N LYS A 3 -36.49 -1.38 -12.25
CA LYS A 3 -36.49 -2.79 -11.86
C LYS A 3 -36.24 -2.93 -10.37
N ARG A 4 -36.58 -4.10 -9.86
CA ARG A 4 -36.12 -4.60 -8.57
C ARG A 4 -35.00 -5.61 -8.80
N ALA A 5 -33.99 -5.60 -7.94
CA ALA A 5 -32.96 -6.62 -7.88
C ALA A 5 -32.89 -7.20 -6.46
N GLU A 6 -32.96 -8.52 -6.38
CA GLU A 6 -32.66 -9.31 -5.18
C GLU A 6 -31.25 -9.86 -5.34
N VAL A 7 -30.34 -9.45 -4.48
CA VAL A 7 -28.90 -9.71 -4.60
C VAL A 7 -28.39 -10.45 -3.38
N VAL A 8 -27.64 -11.52 -3.61
CA VAL A 8 -26.92 -12.27 -2.58
C VAL A 8 -25.43 -12.24 -2.90
N ILE A 9 -24.66 -11.68 -1.98
CA ILE A 9 -23.22 -11.46 -2.14
C ILE A 9 -22.48 -12.44 -1.22
N HIS A 10 -21.57 -13.20 -1.82
CA HIS A 10 -20.77 -14.22 -1.17
C HIS A 10 -19.30 -13.81 -1.05
N GLY A 11 -18.62 -14.41 -0.07
CA GLY A 11 -17.18 -14.25 0.16
C GLY A 11 -16.88 -13.64 1.53
N ARG A 12 -15.79 -12.89 1.63
CA ARG A 12 -15.42 -12.17 2.86
C ARG A 12 -16.09 -10.80 2.85
N VAL A 13 -17.39 -10.79 3.11
CA VAL A 13 -18.26 -9.62 2.91
C VAL A 13 -18.91 -9.08 4.20
N GLN A 14 -18.61 -9.70 5.34
CA GLN A 14 -19.10 -9.22 6.65
C GLN A 14 -17.97 -8.68 7.54
N LYS A 15 -18.35 -7.94 8.58
CA LYS A 15 -17.46 -7.45 9.66
C LYS A 15 -16.32 -6.54 9.14
N ALA A 16 -16.55 -5.87 8.00
CA ALA A 16 -15.56 -5.04 7.31
C ALA A 16 -16.12 -3.69 6.82
N GLY A 17 -17.29 -3.25 7.33
CA GLY A 17 -17.94 -2.01 6.88
C GLY A 17 -18.64 -2.10 5.52
N PHE A 18 -18.74 -3.29 4.92
CA PHE A 18 -19.28 -3.45 3.56
C PHE A 18 -20.73 -2.97 3.39
N ARG A 19 -21.57 -3.10 4.42
CA ARG A 19 -22.95 -2.57 4.38
C ARG A 19 -22.99 -1.05 4.26
N ASP A 20 -22.06 -0.34 4.90
CA ASP A 20 -21.98 1.11 4.83
C ASP A 20 -21.52 1.55 3.42
N LEU A 21 -20.60 0.80 2.79
CA LEU A 21 -20.21 1.02 1.38
C LEU A 21 -21.36 0.76 0.40
N ILE A 22 -22.16 -0.28 0.66
CA ILE A 22 -23.35 -0.60 -0.13
C ILE A 22 -24.39 0.53 -0.03
N ASP A 23 -24.64 1.02 1.18
CA ASP A 23 -25.56 2.13 1.43
C ASP A 23 -25.12 3.41 0.70
N GLU A 24 -23.82 3.74 0.76
CA GLU A 24 -23.25 4.87 0.03
C GLU A 24 -23.39 4.74 -1.49
N ALA A 25 -23.09 3.56 -2.05
CA ALA A 25 -23.26 3.28 -3.48
C ALA A 25 -24.73 3.39 -3.91
N ALA A 26 -25.65 2.82 -3.13
CA ALA A 26 -27.08 2.90 -3.40
C ALA A 26 -27.58 4.36 -3.38
N PHE A 27 -27.11 5.15 -2.42
CA PHE A 27 -27.43 6.58 -2.34
C PHE A 27 -26.95 7.35 -3.57
N ASN A 28 -25.69 7.17 -3.97
CA ASN A 28 -25.10 7.87 -5.11
C ASN A 28 -25.83 7.54 -6.44
N LEU A 29 -26.34 6.31 -6.55
CA LEU A 29 -27.04 5.81 -7.73
C LEU A 29 -28.56 5.99 -7.66
N ASN A 30 -29.08 6.67 -6.62
CA ASN A 30 -30.51 6.89 -6.38
C ASN A 30 -31.33 5.60 -6.35
N LEU A 31 -30.82 4.57 -5.68
CA LEU A 31 -31.51 3.31 -5.44
C LEU A 31 -32.18 3.31 -4.06
N ASN A 32 -33.40 2.76 -3.99
CA ASN A 32 -34.10 2.52 -2.72
C ASN A 32 -34.06 1.03 -2.38
N GLY A 33 -34.21 0.67 -1.10
CA GLY A 33 -34.13 -0.73 -0.70
C GLY A 33 -33.53 -0.95 0.68
N TYR A 34 -32.82 -2.06 0.85
CA TYR A 34 -32.09 -2.33 2.07
C TYR A 34 -30.90 -3.25 1.87
N VAL A 35 -29.99 -3.24 2.84
CA VAL A 35 -28.90 -4.21 2.98
C VAL A 35 -28.90 -4.85 4.36
N LYS A 36 -28.62 -6.16 4.42
CA LYS A 36 -28.45 -6.90 5.67
C LYS A 36 -27.38 -7.98 5.58
N ASN A 37 -26.82 -8.33 6.73
CA ASN A 37 -26.00 -9.54 6.86
C ASN A 37 -26.91 -10.72 7.18
N ASP A 38 -26.81 -11.81 6.42
CA ASP A 38 -27.46 -13.07 6.76
C ASP A 38 -26.53 -13.91 7.67
N ARG A 39 -27.11 -14.82 8.47
CA ARG A 39 -26.38 -15.62 9.48
C ARG A 39 -25.38 -16.62 8.87
N ASP A 40 -25.56 -16.96 7.61
CA ASP A 40 -24.67 -17.87 6.87
C ASP A 40 -23.36 -17.21 6.41
N GLY A 41 -23.20 -15.90 6.67
CA GLY A 41 -22.02 -15.14 6.29
C GLY A 41 -22.18 -14.34 4.99
N THR A 42 -23.32 -14.44 4.29
CA THR A 42 -23.60 -13.67 3.08
C THR A 42 -24.15 -12.26 3.40
N VAL A 43 -24.12 -11.38 2.40
CA VAL A 43 -24.80 -10.08 2.46
C VAL A 43 -25.95 -10.09 1.46
N ARG A 44 -27.15 -9.73 1.93
CA ARG A 44 -28.35 -9.61 1.10
C ARG A 44 -28.67 -8.16 0.86
N VAL A 45 -28.92 -7.82 -0.39
CA VAL A 45 -29.41 -6.51 -0.82
C VAL A 45 -30.71 -6.71 -1.59
N THR A 46 -31.71 -5.91 -1.28
CA THR A 46 -32.85 -5.68 -2.17
C THR A 46 -32.77 -4.24 -2.61
N CYS A 47 -32.79 -3.96 -3.91
CA CYS A 47 -32.80 -2.58 -4.40
C CYS A 47 -33.76 -2.37 -5.57
N GLU A 48 -34.31 -1.17 -5.66
CA GLU A 48 -35.20 -0.73 -6.73
C GLU A 48 -34.72 0.60 -7.31
N GLY A 49 -34.78 0.70 -8.63
CA GLY A 49 -34.38 1.91 -9.36
C GLY A 49 -34.18 1.62 -10.84
N ARG A 50 -33.52 2.54 -11.55
CA ARG A 50 -33.24 2.38 -12.98
C ARG A 50 -32.33 1.18 -13.23
N ASP A 51 -32.65 0.38 -14.24
CA ASP A 51 -31.86 -0.80 -14.64
C ASP A 51 -30.37 -0.47 -14.87
N GLU A 52 -30.06 0.70 -15.43
CA GLU A 52 -28.67 1.15 -15.60
C GLU A 52 -27.98 1.41 -14.25
N SER A 53 -28.68 2.07 -13.32
CA SER A 53 -28.17 2.36 -11.97
C SER A 53 -27.96 1.08 -11.15
N ILE A 54 -28.82 0.07 -11.31
CA ILE A 54 -28.64 -1.24 -10.66
C ILE A 54 -27.40 -1.95 -11.22
N ARG A 55 -27.17 -1.89 -12.54
CA ARG A 55 -25.97 -2.50 -13.14
C ARG A 55 -24.69 -1.84 -12.65
N GLU A 56 -24.65 -0.51 -12.62
CA GLU A 56 -23.53 0.27 -12.08
C GLU A 56 -23.29 -0.06 -10.60
N PHE A 57 -24.36 -0.15 -9.81
CA PHE A 57 -24.29 -0.54 -8.39
C PHE A 57 -23.64 -1.90 -8.18
N LEU A 58 -24.01 -2.91 -8.99
CA LEU A 58 -23.43 -4.26 -8.90
C LEU A 58 -21.93 -4.28 -9.26
N GLU A 59 -21.49 -3.39 -10.15
CA GLU A 59 -20.08 -3.22 -10.47
C GLU A 59 -19.31 -2.56 -9.32
N GLU A 60 -19.87 -1.49 -8.72
CA GLU A 60 -19.24 -0.76 -7.60
C GLU A 60 -19.03 -1.65 -6.36
N ILE A 61 -20.00 -2.51 -6.04
CA ILE A 61 -19.93 -3.36 -4.85
C ILE A 61 -19.08 -4.62 -5.04
N ASN A 62 -18.60 -4.92 -6.27
CA ASN A 62 -17.77 -6.10 -6.56
C ASN A 62 -16.29 -5.88 -6.15
N ILE A 63 -16.07 -5.74 -4.84
CA ILE A 63 -14.77 -5.41 -4.27
C ILE A 63 -13.89 -6.66 -4.11
N GLN A 64 -12.67 -6.62 -4.66
CA GLN A 64 -11.66 -7.71 -4.54
C GLN A 64 -10.51 -7.38 -3.58
N GLN A 65 -10.61 -6.26 -2.87
CA GLN A 65 -9.53 -5.73 -2.03
C GLN A 65 -9.79 -5.95 -0.54
N TYR A 66 -8.84 -6.60 0.12
CA TYR A 66 -8.80 -6.72 1.58
C TYR A 66 -9.07 -5.37 2.27
N PRO A 67 -9.98 -5.27 3.25
CA PRO A 67 -10.58 -6.36 4.04
C PRO A 67 -11.80 -7.08 3.44
N ILE A 68 -12.32 -6.59 2.32
CA ILE A 68 -13.54 -7.11 1.67
C ILE A 68 -13.14 -7.93 0.45
N ARG A 69 -13.75 -9.10 0.28
CA ARG A 69 -13.54 -9.87 -0.94
C ARG A 69 -14.83 -10.52 -1.37
N VAL A 70 -15.44 -9.96 -2.39
CA VAL A 70 -16.59 -10.54 -3.06
C VAL A 70 -16.12 -11.70 -3.92
N GLU A 71 -16.65 -12.89 -3.68
CA GLU A 71 -16.30 -14.08 -4.48
C GLU A 71 -17.34 -14.33 -5.57
N LYS A 72 -18.60 -13.98 -5.27
CA LYS A 72 -19.73 -14.21 -6.16
C LYS A 72 -20.86 -13.24 -5.81
N ILE A 73 -21.56 -12.77 -6.84
CA ILE A 73 -22.81 -12.03 -6.71
C ILE A 73 -23.87 -12.82 -7.47
N ASP A 74 -24.90 -13.26 -6.75
CA ASP A 74 -26.12 -13.80 -7.36
C ASP A 74 -27.16 -12.68 -7.42
N VAL A 75 -27.75 -12.46 -8.60
CA VAL A 75 -28.77 -11.42 -8.81
C VAL A 75 -30.00 -12.01 -9.48
N GLU A 76 -31.16 -11.67 -8.96
CA GLU A 76 -32.46 -11.94 -9.56
C GLU A 76 -33.18 -10.61 -9.83
N TYR A 77 -33.60 -10.40 -11.07
CA TYR A 77 -34.34 -9.19 -11.47
C TYR A 77 -35.84 -9.44 -11.45
N LEU A 78 -36.59 -8.54 -10.83
CA LEU A 78 -38.03 -8.59 -10.65
C LEU A 78 -38.68 -7.26 -11.04
N GLU A 79 -40.01 -7.25 -11.11
CA GLU A 79 -40.78 -6.02 -11.25
C GLU A 79 -40.68 -5.19 -9.95
N PRO A 80 -40.55 -3.85 -10.04
CA PRO A 80 -40.48 -2.98 -8.89
C PRO A 80 -41.82 -2.98 -8.12
N THR A 81 -41.75 -3.07 -6.79
CA THR A 81 -42.93 -2.98 -5.92
C THR A 81 -43.17 -1.55 -5.43
N HIS A 82 -42.15 -0.69 -5.49
CA HIS A 82 -42.14 0.68 -4.98
C HIS A 82 -42.44 0.78 -3.48
N GLU A 83 -42.14 -0.28 -2.72
CA GLU A 83 -42.35 -0.31 -1.26
C GLU A 83 -41.30 0.50 -0.49
N PHE A 84 -40.13 0.73 -1.09
CA PHE A 84 -39.02 1.43 -0.48
C PHE A 84 -38.97 2.90 -0.87
N LYS A 85 -38.92 3.79 0.13
CA LYS A 85 -38.75 5.25 -0.08
C LYS A 85 -37.31 5.71 0.09
N THR A 86 -36.50 4.89 0.74
CA THR A 86 -35.11 5.14 1.10
C THR A 86 -34.35 3.82 1.01
N PHE A 87 -33.03 3.89 1.11
CA PHE A 87 -32.18 2.74 1.33
C PHE A 87 -31.84 2.61 2.82
N GLU A 88 -31.93 1.41 3.39
CA GLU A 88 -31.71 1.19 4.83
C GLU A 88 -30.74 0.06 5.15
N ILE A 89 -29.92 0.24 6.18
CA ILE A 89 -29.07 -0.81 6.74
C ILE A 89 -29.80 -1.54 7.88
N ILE A 90 -30.19 -2.79 7.65
CA ILE A 90 -30.80 -3.64 8.67
C ILE A 90 -29.69 -4.27 9.53
N ARG A 91 -29.80 -4.08 10.85
CA ARG A 91 -28.87 -4.61 11.85
C ARG A 91 -29.60 -5.61 12.75
N GLU A 92 -28.97 -6.75 13.06
CA GLU A 92 -29.52 -7.70 14.03
C GLU A 92 -29.59 -7.09 15.44
N GLU A 93 -30.57 -7.53 16.24
CA GLU A 93 -30.84 -7.03 17.60
C GLU A 93 -29.73 -7.38 18.61
N ASP A 94 -28.98 -8.48 18.40
CA ASP A 94 -27.89 -8.89 19.31
C ASP A 94 -26.59 -8.11 19.03
N MET A 95 -26.57 -6.88 19.51
CA MET A 95 -25.43 -5.98 19.41
C MET A 95 -24.18 -6.52 20.12
N THR A 96 -24.34 -7.36 21.16
CA THR A 96 -23.21 -7.91 21.93
C THR A 96 -22.36 -8.88 21.12
N ALA A 97 -22.97 -9.91 20.55
CA ALA A 97 -22.26 -10.89 19.72
C ALA A 97 -21.60 -10.22 18.51
N ALA A 98 -22.36 -9.36 17.81
CA ALA A 98 -21.84 -8.61 16.66
C ALA A 98 -20.66 -7.69 17.03
N THR A 99 -20.58 -7.19 18.26
CA THR A 99 -19.47 -6.32 18.71
C THR A 99 -18.19 -7.10 18.97
N PHE A 100 -18.27 -8.26 19.64
CA PHE A 100 -17.10 -9.13 19.83
C PHE A 100 -16.51 -9.56 18.50
N GLU A 101 -17.35 -9.99 17.56
CA GLU A 101 -16.88 -10.42 16.24
C GLU A 101 -16.24 -9.28 15.44
N ARG A 102 -16.76 -8.05 15.57
CA ARG A 102 -16.15 -6.85 14.97
C ARG A 102 -14.79 -6.53 15.60
N MET A 103 -14.66 -6.66 16.92
CA MET A 103 -13.40 -6.44 17.63
C MET A 103 -12.33 -7.46 17.25
N ASP A 104 -12.67 -8.75 17.15
CA ASP A 104 -11.73 -9.80 16.71
C ASP A 104 -11.25 -9.58 15.27
N MET A 105 -12.14 -9.10 14.39
CA MET A 105 -11.77 -8.73 13.02
C MET A 105 -10.87 -7.49 13.01
N ALA A 106 -11.19 -6.46 13.79
CA ALA A 106 -10.33 -5.28 13.93
C ALA A 106 -8.94 -5.65 14.46
N ALA A 107 -8.84 -6.54 15.45
CA ALA A 107 -7.57 -7.03 15.97
C ALA A 107 -6.76 -7.77 14.90
N ARG A 108 -7.41 -8.61 14.07
CA ARG A 108 -6.76 -9.25 12.92
C ARG A 108 -6.26 -8.23 11.90
N TYR A 109 -7.07 -7.22 11.55
CA TYR A 109 -6.67 -6.13 10.64
C TYR A 109 -5.47 -5.35 11.17
N MET A 110 -5.47 -5.01 12.46
CA MET A 110 -4.35 -4.32 13.08
C MET A 110 -3.06 -5.15 13.05
N ARG A 111 -3.16 -6.45 13.31
CA ARG A 111 -2.00 -7.36 13.27
C ARG A 111 -1.40 -7.43 11.87
N GLU A 112 -2.24 -7.52 10.84
CA GLU A 112 -1.80 -7.59 9.45
C GLU A 112 -1.18 -6.28 8.98
N MET A 113 -1.79 -5.13 9.33
CA MET A 113 -1.19 -3.81 9.08
C MET A 113 0.19 -3.68 9.74
N ASN A 114 0.32 -4.10 11.00
CA ASN A 114 1.58 -4.02 11.73
C ASN A 114 2.66 -4.91 11.10
N THR A 115 2.26 -6.09 10.59
CA THR A 115 3.17 -7.01 9.88
C THR A 115 3.65 -6.40 8.56
N ASN A 116 2.73 -5.87 7.74
CA ASN A 116 3.06 -5.21 6.47
C ASN A 116 3.94 -3.97 6.67
N LEU A 117 3.68 -3.20 7.74
CA LEU A 117 4.48 -2.03 8.07
C LEU A 117 5.89 -2.44 8.51
N SER A 118 6.02 -3.47 9.34
CA SER A 118 7.34 -3.99 9.76
C SER A 118 8.17 -4.42 8.55
N GLN A 119 7.60 -5.18 7.62
CA GLN A 119 8.29 -5.59 6.39
C GLN A 119 8.74 -4.41 5.53
N LYS A 120 7.93 -3.35 5.43
CA LYS A 120 8.32 -2.13 4.70
C LYS A 120 9.46 -1.38 5.39
N ILE A 121 9.47 -1.34 6.73
CA ILE A 121 10.55 -0.73 7.52
C ILE A 121 11.84 -1.53 7.34
N ASP A 122 11.78 -2.85 7.43
CA ASP A 122 12.94 -3.72 7.23
C ASP A 122 13.54 -3.53 5.82
N GLY A 123 12.69 -3.53 4.79
CA GLY A 123 13.13 -3.30 3.41
C GLY A 123 13.68 -1.88 3.15
N LEU A 124 13.23 -0.87 3.91
CA LEU A 124 13.83 0.46 3.88
C LEU A 124 15.22 0.44 4.54
N GLY A 125 15.35 -0.26 5.68
CA GLY A 125 16.62 -0.44 6.39
C GLY A 125 17.69 -1.08 5.51
N GLU A 126 17.36 -2.18 4.84
CA GLU A 126 18.28 -2.88 3.92
C GLU A 126 18.72 -1.98 2.76
N ARG A 127 17.81 -1.19 2.18
CA ARG A 127 18.17 -0.24 1.11
C ARG A 127 19.08 0.89 1.58
N LEU A 128 18.89 1.36 2.82
CA LEU A 128 19.72 2.39 3.43
C LEU A 128 21.12 1.85 3.72
N GLU A 129 21.21 0.66 4.30
CA GLU A 129 22.47 -0.03 4.60
C GLU A 129 23.30 -0.23 3.32
N ASN A 130 22.70 -0.79 2.27
CA ASN A 130 23.36 -0.97 0.97
C ASN A 130 23.88 0.35 0.38
N LYS A 131 23.08 1.42 0.42
CA LYS A 131 23.51 2.75 -0.06
C LYS A 131 24.63 3.34 0.78
N MET A 132 24.60 3.13 2.10
CA MET A 132 25.66 3.57 2.99
C MET A 132 26.96 2.82 2.72
N ASP A 133 26.91 1.51 2.48
CA ASP A 133 28.07 0.71 2.14
C ASP A 133 28.67 1.11 0.78
N GLU A 134 27.83 1.30 -0.24
CA GLU A 134 28.26 1.81 -1.55
C GLU A 134 28.97 3.16 -1.42
N ASN A 135 28.42 4.07 -0.62
CA ASN A 135 29.03 5.38 -0.38
C ASN A 135 30.35 5.25 0.41
N THR A 136 30.40 4.39 1.41
CA THR A 136 31.63 4.10 2.18
C THR A 136 32.74 3.59 1.27
N VAL A 137 32.42 2.65 0.36
CA VAL A 137 33.37 2.12 -0.62
C VAL A 137 33.86 3.21 -1.57
N LYS A 138 32.95 4.05 -2.09
CA LYS A 138 33.32 5.18 -2.97
C LYS A 138 34.24 6.18 -2.29
N ILE A 139 33.88 6.64 -1.09
CA ILE A 139 34.68 7.60 -0.32
C ILE A 139 36.06 7.01 -0.03
N THR A 140 36.11 5.74 0.39
CA THR A 140 37.38 5.07 0.68
C THR A 140 38.24 4.95 -0.58
N GLY A 141 37.64 4.64 -1.73
CA GLY A 141 38.31 4.60 -3.02
C GLY A 141 38.88 5.97 -3.44
N GLU A 142 38.10 7.04 -3.30
CA GLU A 142 38.55 8.41 -3.59
C GLU A 142 39.70 8.84 -2.69
N ILE A 143 39.66 8.49 -1.39
CA ILE A 143 40.76 8.77 -0.46
C ILE A 143 42.05 8.03 -0.86
N HIS A 144 41.95 6.76 -1.29
CA HIS A 144 43.12 6.00 -1.75
C HIS A 144 43.71 6.63 -3.01
N ALA A 145 42.87 6.95 -4.01
CA ALA A 145 43.32 7.61 -5.23
C ALA A 145 44.02 8.94 -4.94
N LEU A 146 43.42 9.77 -4.09
CA LEU A 146 44.00 11.05 -3.67
C LEU A 146 45.37 10.84 -2.99
N ARG A 147 45.49 9.83 -2.12
CA ARG A 147 46.76 9.51 -1.43
C ARG A 147 47.84 9.10 -2.41
N ASP A 148 47.51 8.29 -3.41
CA ASP A 148 48.45 7.83 -4.43
C ASP A 148 48.92 8.99 -5.32
N ASP A 149 47.99 9.88 -5.71
CA ASP A 149 48.31 11.10 -6.46
C ASP A 149 49.26 12.01 -5.67
N PHE A 150 48.97 12.23 -4.37
CA PHE A 150 49.86 13.00 -3.50
C PHE A 150 51.25 12.38 -3.40
N ARG A 151 51.34 11.05 -3.25
CA ARG A 151 52.61 10.34 -3.14
C ARG A 151 53.45 10.50 -4.41
N SER A 152 52.82 10.31 -5.57
CA SER A 152 53.44 10.52 -6.88
C SER A 152 53.96 11.95 -7.05
N LEU A 153 53.17 12.95 -6.66
CA LEU A 153 53.56 14.36 -6.70
C LEU A 153 54.75 14.66 -5.77
N PHE A 154 54.74 14.11 -4.55
CA PHE A 154 55.83 14.26 -3.59
C PHE A 154 57.12 13.63 -4.11
N ASP A 155 57.07 12.40 -4.62
CA ASP A 155 58.25 11.70 -5.16
C ASP A 155 58.87 12.46 -6.33
N GLN A 156 58.03 13.01 -7.23
CA GLN A 156 58.49 13.87 -8.33
C GLN A 156 59.18 15.15 -7.83
N ARG A 157 58.58 15.83 -6.84
CA ARG A 157 59.18 17.05 -6.27
C ARG A 157 60.47 16.76 -5.51
N LEU A 158 60.52 15.66 -4.76
CA LEU A 158 61.72 15.26 -4.02
C LEU A 158 62.87 14.97 -4.99
N SER A 159 62.60 14.17 -6.03
CA SER A 159 63.57 13.85 -7.09
C SER A 159 64.12 15.11 -7.76
N ARG A 160 63.25 16.08 -8.04
CA ARG A 160 63.67 17.37 -8.62
C ARG A 160 64.59 18.15 -7.67
N VAL A 161 64.23 18.23 -6.39
CA VAL A 161 65.05 18.90 -5.37
C VAL A 161 66.40 18.20 -5.22
N GLU A 162 66.44 16.87 -5.19
CA GLU A 162 67.67 16.08 -5.11
C GLU A 162 68.59 16.34 -6.30
N ASN A 163 68.04 16.39 -7.52
CA ASN A 163 68.78 16.72 -8.73
C ASN A 163 69.34 18.15 -8.68
N ASP A 164 68.53 19.14 -8.31
CA ASP A 164 68.96 20.53 -8.17
C ASP A 164 70.11 20.65 -7.13
N LEU A 165 70.01 19.91 -6.02
CA LEU A 165 71.05 19.85 -4.98
C LEU A 165 72.35 19.21 -5.49
N ALA A 166 72.25 18.16 -6.31
CA ALA A 166 73.40 17.51 -6.93
C ALA A 166 74.12 18.46 -7.91
N GLU A 167 73.37 19.20 -8.73
CA GLU A 167 73.94 20.21 -9.63
C GLU A 167 74.64 21.33 -8.87
N ILE A 168 74.04 21.83 -7.79
CA ILE A 168 74.65 22.87 -6.94
C ILE A 168 75.95 22.35 -6.33
N LYS A 169 75.94 21.13 -5.76
CA LYS A 169 77.15 20.51 -5.19
C LYS A 169 78.26 20.35 -6.24
N ALA A 170 77.92 19.92 -7.45
CA ALA A 170 78.88 19.79 -8.55
C ALA A 170 79.51 21.14 -8.94
N LYS A 171 78.69 22.20 -9.04
CA LYS A 171 79.17 23.57 -9.32
C LYS A 171 80.10 24.09 -8.22
N ILE A 172 79.78 23.84 -6.94
CA ILE A 172 80.63 24.22 -5.81
C ILE A 172 81.97 23.47 -5.84
N ALA A 173 81.96 22.17 -6.16
CA ALA A 173 83.18 21.37 -6.24
C ALA A 173 84.13 21.84 -7.37
N ALA A 174 83.59 22.37 -8.47
CA ALA A 174 84.38 22.91 -9.57
C ALA A 174 85.00 24.30 -9.30
N LEU A 175 84.63 24.96 -8.20
CA LEU A 175 85.13 26.28 -7.79
C LEU A 175 86.27 26.21 -6.75
N ASN A 176 86.60 25.01 -6.25
CA ASN A 176 87.74 24.74 -5.36
C ASN A 176 88.85 24.01 -6.12
#